data_AF-A0A536YX74-F1
#
_entry.id   AF-A0A536YX74-F1
#
_cell.length_a   1.000
_cell.length_b   1.000
_cell.length_c   1.000
_cell.angle_alpha   90.00
_cell.angle_beta   90.00
_cell.angle_gamma   90.00
#
_symmetry.space_group_name_H-M   'P 1'
#
loop_
_entity.id
_entity.type
_entity.pdbx_description
1 polymer ?
#
loop_
_entity_poly.entity_id
_entity_poly.type
_entity_poly.pdbx_seq_one_letter_code
_entity_poly.pdbx_strand_id
1 'polypeptide(L)'
;SPFATSETPVMISVLDGTGDLGSISLYIVEGGSMRQLRCNRSMFDSLGTYYGVISSTQGGWTMLSSEGRYMGAAAYGDADRRTNTVYAKLRNIFSLQPDG
;
A
#
# COMPACT_ATOMS: atom_id res chain seq x y z
N SER A 1 -12.98 -11.25 11.64
CA SER A 1 -12.15 -10.11 12.09
C SER A 1 -12.24 -10.03 13.61
N PRO A 2 -11.14 -9.82 14.35
CA PRO A 2 -11.18 -9.62 15.80
C PRO A 2 -11.95 -8.36 16.21
N PHE A 3 -12.21 -7.45 15.27
CA PHE A 3 -12.95 -6.21 15.49
C PHE A 3 -14.42 -6.28 15.06
N ALA A 4 -14.91 -7.47 14.66
CA ALA A 4 -16.25 -7.62 14.08
C ALA A 4 -17.39 -7.20 15.03
N THR A 5 -17.16 -7.28 16.35
CA THR A 5 -18.10 -6.91 17.40
C THR A 5 -17.55 -5.81 18.29
N SER A 6 -16.60 -5.02 17.79
CA SER A 6 -15.99 -3.91 18.55
C SER A 6 -17.02 -2.82 18.80
N GLU A 7 -17.18 -2.40 20.06
CA GLU A 7 -18.00 -1.24 20.42
C GLU A 7 -17.25 0.08 20.17
N THR A 8 -15.93 0.03 20.09
CA THR A 8 -15.11 1.19 19.72
C THR A 8 -15.03 1.33 18.19
N PRO A 9 -14.93 2.57 17.66
CA PRO A 9 -14.79 2.77 16.22
C PRO A 9 -13.57 2.08 15.63
N VAL A 10 -13.75 1.40 14.50
CA VAL A 10 -12.71 0.64 13.81
C VAL A 10 -12.38 1.29 12.48
N MET A 11 -11.11 1.57 12.22
CA MET A 11 -10.66 2.01 10.90
C MET A 11 -10.39 0.80 10.01
N ILE A 12 -10.90 0.85 8.78
CA ILE A 12 -10.61 -0.13 7.73
C ILE A 12 -9.84 0.59 6.63
N SER A 13 -8.66 0.07 6.31
CA SER A 13 -7.84 0.53 5.19
C SER A 13 -7.75 -0.58 4.16
N VAL A 14 -8.30 -0.34 2.97
CA VAL A 14 -8.18 -1.22 1.81
C VAL A 14 -7.10 -0.65 0.92
N LEU A 15 -6.02 -1.41 0.72
CA LEU A 15 -4.91 -1.09 -0.17
C LEU A 15 -4.83 -2.20 -1.21
N ASP A 16 -5.20 -1.89 -2.45
CA ASP A 16 -5.32 -2.86 -3.53
C ASP A 16 -4.57 -2.39 -4.79
N GLY A 17 -4.21 -3.33 -5.65
CA GLY A 17 -3.63 -3.06 -6.98
C GLY A 17 -4.66 -2.38 -7.88
N THR A 18 -5.71 -3.11 -8.22
CA THR A 18 -6.81 -2.66 -9.09
C THR A 18 -8.14 -3.16 -8.53
N GLY A 19 -8.62 -2.52 -7.46
CA GLY A 19 -9.92 -2.83 -6.87
C GLY A 19 -11.07 -2.15 -7.61
N ASP A 20 -12.26 -2.75 -7.56
CA ASP A 20 -13.47 -2.26 -8.26
C ASP A 20 -13.88 -0.84 -7.86
N LEU A 21 -13.59 -0.43 -6.62
CA LEU A 21 -13.96 0.88 -6.07
C LEU A 21 -12.85 1.91 -6.16
N GLY A 22 -11.60 1.48 -6.14
CA GLY A 22 -10.40 2.32 -6.07
C GLY A 22 -9.19 1.54 -5.56
N SER A 23 -8.02 2.15 -5.71
CA SER A 23 -6.74 1.55 -5.29
C SER A 23 -6.50 1.68 -3.78
N ILE A 24 -7.01 2.74 -3.17
CA ILE A 24 -6.91 2.99 -1.73
C ILE A 24 -8.27 3.48 -1.23
N SER A 25 -8.87 2.80 -0.27
CA SER A 25 -10.09 3.27 0.38
C SER A 25 -10.03 3.14 1.89
N LEU A 26 -10.50 4.18 2.57
CA LEU A 26 -10.51 4.29 4.02
C LEU A 26 -11.96 4.36 4.49
N TYR A 27 -12.29 3.55 5.49
CA TYR A 27 -13.62 3.50 6.10
C TYR A 27 -13.49 3.56 7.62
N ILE A 28 -14.56 4.01 8.25
CA ILE A 28 -14.77 3.84 9.69
C ILE A 28 -16.00 2.96 9.89
N VAL A 29 -15.90 2.01 10.82
CA VAL A 29 -17.02 1.21 11.30
C VAL A 29 -17.33 1.64 12.73
N GLU A 30 -18.55 2.10 12.95
CA GLU A 30 -19.05 2.52 14.26
C GLU A 30 -20.52 2.11 14.40
N GLY A 31 -20.89 1.52 15.53
CA GLY A 31 -22.28 1.07 15.77
C GLY A 31 -22.79 0.07 14.73
N GLY A 32 -21.91 -0.78 14.18
CA GLY A 32 -22.27 -1.77 13.14
C GLY A 32 -22.46 -1.18 11.75
N SER A 33 -22.26 0.13 11.56
CA SER A 33 -22.35 0.80 10.25
C SER A 33 -20.98 1.15 9.71
N MET A 34 -20.76 0.90 8.42
CA MET A 34 -19.53 1.28 7.72
C MET A 34 -19.74 2.55 6.91
N ARG A 35 -18.85 3.52 7.08
CA ARG A 35 -18.86 4.78 6.32
C ARG A 35 -17.51 5.02 5.66
N GLN A 36 -17.52 5.26 4.35
CA GLN A 36 -16.32 5.65 3.61
C GLN A 36 -15.88 7.06 4.00
N LEU A 37 -14.59 7.21 4.33
CA LEU A 37 -13.96 8.50 4.62
C LEU A 37 -13.26 9.05 3.38
N ARG A 38 -12.55 8.17 2.66
CA ARG A 38 -11.77 8.54 1.48
C ARG A 38 -11.69 7.36 0.52
N CYS A 39 -11.69 7.64 -0.78
CA CYS A 39 -11.39 6.66 -1.81
C CYS A 39 -10.55 7.31 -2.90
N ASN A 40 -9.32 6.85 -3.07
CA ASN A 40 -8.51 7.15 -4.25
C ASN A 40 -8.89 6.16 -5.35
N ARG A 41 -9.43 6.69 -6.45
CA ARG A 41 -9.83 5.91 -7.63
C ARG A 41 -8.76 5.83 -8.70
N SER A 42 -7.65 6.54 -8.52
CA SER A 42 -6.51 6.53 -9.44
C SER A 42 -5.78 5.20 -9.33
N MET A 43 -5.75 4.45 -10.43
CA MET A 43 -4.87 3.28 -10.55
C MET A 43 -3.39 3.68 -10.57
N PHE A 44 -3.07 4.91 -10.96
CA PHE A 44 -1.70 5.42 -10.95
C PHE A 44 -1.17 5.66 -9.54
N ASP A 45 -2.05 5.87 -8.56
CA ASP A 45 -1.67 6.07 -7.15
C ASP A 45 -1.72 4.76 -6.36
N SER A 46 -1.88 3.63 -7.05
CA SER A 46 -1.98 2.31 -6.44
C SER A 46 -0.65 1.84 -5.87
N LEU A 47 -0.58 1.71 -4.54
CA LEU A 47 0.56 1.09 -3.87
C LEU A 47 0.76 -0.36 -4.31
N GLY A 48 -0.32 -1.11 -4.58
CA GLY A 48 -0.25 -2.48 -5.07
C GLY A 48 0.38 -2.57 -6.46
N THR A 49 -0.04 -1.70 -7.38
CA THR A 49 0.53 -1.65 -8.74
C THR A 49 1.99 -1.20 -8.71
N TYR A 50 2.32 -0.16 -7.94
CA TYR A 50 3.71 0.28 -7.75
C TYR A 50 4.59 -0.84 -7.22
N TYR A 51 4.11 -1.52 -6.18
CA TYR A 51 4.85 -2.62 -5.57
C TYR A 51 5.05 -3.76 -6.55
N GLY A 52 4.02 -4.15 -7.31
CA GLY A 52 4.11 -5.17 -8.35
C GLY A 52 5.10 -4.84 -9.48
N VAL A 53 5.19 -3.58 -9.90
CA VAL A 53 6.19 -3.15 -10.89
C VAL A 53 7.61 -3.23 -10.32
N ILE A 54 7.83 -2.74 -9.10
CA ILE A 54 9.15 -2.77 -8.46
C ILE A 54 9.58 -4.21 -8.21
N SER A 55 8.70 -5.03 -7.63
CA SER A 55 9.03 -6.41 -7.28
C SER A 55 9.28 -7.28 -8.51
N SER A 56 8.59 -7.03 -9.63
CA SER A 56 8.83 -7.79 -10.87
C SER A 56 10.09 -7.35 -11.60
N THR A 57 10.34 -6.03 -11.70
CA THR A 57 11.51 -5.51 -12.42
C THR A 57 12.81 -5.65 -11.64
N GLN A 58 12.80 -5.38 -10.33
CA GLN A 58 13.98 -5.44 -9.48
C GLN A 58 14.17 -6.80 -8.82
N GLY A 59 13.09 -7.56 -8.60
CA GLY A 59 13.16 -8.90 -8.04
C GLY A 59 13.42 -10.00 -9.08
N GLY A 60 13.20 -9.71 -10.36
CA GLY A 60 13.41 -10.68 -11.44
C GLY A 60 12.37 -11.81 -11.48
N TRP A 61 11.21 -11.62 -10.85
CA TRP A 61 10.08 -12.55 -10.88
C TRP A 61 8.92 -11.97 -11.69
N THR A 62 8.04 -12.82 -12.20
CA THR A 62 6.84 -12.34 -12.90
C THR A 62 5.88 -11.64 -11.93
N MET A 63 5.19 -10.61 -12.43
CA MET A 63 4.11 -9.93 -11.71
C MET A 63 3.08 -10.94 -11.17
N LEU A 64 2.45 -10.65 -10.03
CA LEU A 64 1.56 -11.56 -9.28
C LEU A 64 2.25 -12.78 -8.61
N SER A 65 3.57 -12.95 -8.82
CA SER A 65 4.37 -13.97 -8.13
C SER A 65 5.61 -13.39 -7.44
N SER A 66 5.77 -12.06 -7.51
CA SER A 66 7.00 -11.35 -7.16
C SER A 66 6.93 -10.66 -5.80
N GLU A 67 5.74 -10.20 -5.44
CA GLU A 67 5.44 -9.27 -4.37
C GLU A 67 5.83 -9.84 -3.00
N GLY A 68 5.39 -11.07 -2.73
CA GLY A 68 5.73 -11.78 -1.49
C GLY A 68 7.22 -12.17 -1.39
N ARG A 69 7.85 -12.52 -2.52
CA ARG A 69 9.28 -12.87 -2.57
C ARG A 69 10.14 -11.64 -2.31
N TYR A 70 9.79 -10.54 -2.95
CA TYR A 70 10.45 -9.25 -2.76
C TYR A 70 10.27 -8.74 -1.33
N MET A 71 9.10 -8.96 -0.72
CA MET A 71 8.84 -8.63 0.69
C MET A 71 9.74 -9.45 1.63
N GLY A 72 9.89 -10.74 1.35
CA GLY A 72 10.81 -11.61 2.09
C GLY A 72 12.28 -11.17 1.96
N ALA A 73 12.69 -10.73 0.77
CA ALA A 73 14.04 -10.23 0.52
C ALA A 73 14.29 -8.87 1.21
N ALA A 74 13.28 -8.01 1.31
CA ALA A 74 13.40 -6.68 1.91
C ALA A 74 13.87 -6.71 3.38
N ALA A 75 13.58 -7.78 4.12
CA ALA A 75 14.05 -7.97 5.49
C ALA A 75 15.59 -8.08 5.61
N TYR A 76 16.28 -8.41 4.52
CA TYR A 76 17.75 -8.49 4.46
C TYR A 76 18.39 -7.21 3.92
N GLY A 77 17.58 -6.22 3.53
CA GLY A 77 18.06 -4.92 3.06
C GLY A 77 18.43 -3.97 4.20
N ASP A 78 19.06 -2.86 3.84
CA ASP A 78 19.33 -1.77 4.78
C ASP A 78 18.04 -0.95 5.03
N ALA A 79 17.44 -1.13 6.21
CA ALA A 79 16.23 -0.41 6.62
C ALA A 79 16.53 0.94 7.29
N ASP A 80 17.79 1.24 7.63
CA ASP A 80 18.14 2.53 8.23
C ASP A 80 18.21 3.60 7.13
N ARG A 81 17.29 4.57 7.24
CA ARG A 81 17.17 5.70 6.30
C ARG A 81 18.44 6.55 6.22
N ARG A 82 19.32 6.48 7.22
CA ARG A 82 20.59 7.23 7.28
C ARG A 82 21.70 6.55 6.49
N THR A 83 21.72 5.22 6.45
CA THR A 83 22.77 4.43 5.79
C THR A 83 22.32 3.92 4.41
N ASN A 84 21.01 3.80 4.19
CA ASN A 84 20.45 3.36 2.92
C ASN A 84 20.69 4.42 1.83
N THR A 85 21.67 4.14 0.96
CA THR A 85 22.09 5.03 -0.14
C THR A 85 21.02 5.23 -1.22
N VAL A 86 19.99 4.40 -1.24
CA VAL A 86 18.86 4.47 -2.18
C VAL A 86 17.71 5.29 -1.61
N TYR A 87 17.53 5.32 -0.27
CA TYR A 87 16.38 5.95 0.38
C TYR A 87 16.20 7.43 -0.01
N ALA A 88 17.29 8.19 -0.06
CA ALA A 88 17.23 9.60 -0.48
C ALA A 88 16.78 9.76 -1.96
N LYS A 89 17.17 8.82 -2.83
CA LYS A 89 16.83 8.85 -4.25
C LYS A 89 15.37 8.49 -4.53
N LEU A 90 14.73 7.72 -3.65
CA LEU A 90 13.31 7.36 -3.77
C LEU A 90 12.40 8.59 -3.83
N ARG A 91 12.77 9.69 -3.17
CA ARG A 91 11.99 10.95 -3.23
C ARG A 91 11.84 11.52 -4.63
N ASN A 92 12.76 11.19 -5.54
CA ASN A 92 12.68 11.63 -6.94
C ASN A 92 11.74 10.77 -7.78
N ILE A 93 11.34 9.60 -7.27
CA ILE A 93 10.44 8.66 -7.95
C ILE A 93 8.99 8.91 -7.51
N PHE A 94 8.78 9.28 -6.25
CA PHE A 94 7.45 9.60 -5.73
C PHE A 94 7.06 11.05 -6.04
N SER A 95 6.05 11.24 -6.89
CA SER A 95 5.35 12.51 -7.02
C SER A 95 4.24 12.57 -5.97
N LEU A 96 4.52 13.19 -4.82
CA LEU A 96 3.54 13.42 -3.77
C LEU A 96 2.80 14.73 -4.05
N GLN A 97 1.56 14.66 -4.52
CA GLN A 97 0.73 15.83 -4.79
C GLN A 97 -0.01 16.27 -3.50
N PRO A 98 -0.63 17.46 -3.44
CA PRO A 98 -1.28 17.97 -2.22
C PRO A 98 -2.38 17.07 -1.67
N ASP A 99 -3.02 16.31 -2.54
CA ASP A 99 -4.01 15.29 -2.25
C ASP A 99 -3.40 13.94 -1.88
N GLY A 100 -2.11 13.71 -2.15
CA GLY A 100 -1.38 12.46 -1.92
C GLY A 100 -0.95 11.86 -3.23
#